data_AF-A0A3D4V177-F1
#
_entry.id   AF-A0A3D4V177-F1
#
_cell.length_a   1.000
_cell.length_b   1.000
_cell.length_c   1.000
_cell.angle_alpha   90.00
_cell.angle_beta   90.00
_cell.angle_gamma   90.00
#
_symmetry.space_group_name_H-M   'P 1'
#
loop_
_entity.id
_entity.type
_entity.pdbx_description
1 polymer ?
#
loop_
_entity_poly.entity_id
_entity_poly.type
_entity_poly.pdbx_seq_one_letter_code
_entity_poly.pdbx_strand_id
1 'polypeptide(L)'
;MFEALSHKALPFGWEVGDLTSEFGFVVPKNTSTRMLVEQVALLWNDSEKFEELTESKFNLVSSKHTWKSIFYEYDKLFKELLIEDSL
;
A
#
# COMPACT_ATOMS: atom_id res chain seq x y z
N MET A 1 -5.35 -4.60 -2.60
CA MET A 1 -4.90 -3.44 -1.78
C MET A 1 -4.69 -2.20 -2.64
N PHE A 2 -3.78 -2.21 -3.61
CA PHE A 2 -3.56 -1.06 -4.50
C PHE A 2 -4.82 -0.63 -5.26
N GLU A 3 -5.68 -1.58 -5.65
CA GLU A 3 -6.99 -1.28 -6.23
C GLU A 3 -7.92 -0.49 -5.28
N ALA A 4 -7.87 -0.76 -3.97
CA ALA A 4 -8.64 0.01 -3.00
C ALA A 4 -8.03 1.40 -2.83
N LEU A 5 -6.70 1.46 -2.67
CA LEU A 5 -5.98 2.72 -2.52
C LEU A 5 -6.13 3.63 -3.72
N SER A 6 -6.19 3.12 -4.96
CA SER A 6 -6.40 3.94 -6.17
C SER A 6 -7.79 4.59 -6.22
N HIS A 7 -8.72 4.15 -5.38
CA HIS A 7 -10.05 4.73 -5.21
C HIS A 7 -10.21 5.47 -3.88
N LYS A 8 -9.09 5.83 -3.21
CA LYS A 8 -9.10 6.46 -1.87
C LYS A 8 -9.86 5.65 -0.82
N ALA A 9 -9.91 4.33 -0.96
CA ALA A 9 -10.40 3.43 0.07
C ALA A 9 -9.22 2.95 0.91
N LEU A 10 -9.14 3.42 2.15
CA LEU A 10 -8.07 3.06 3.09
C LEU A 10 -8.22 1.58 3.53
N PRO A 11 -7.27 0.70 3.18
CA PRO A 11 -7.26 -0.67 3.68
C PRO A 11 -6.90 -0.68 5.16
N PHE A 12 -7.55 -1.56 5.93
CA PHE A 12 -7.18 -1.84 7.30
C PHE A 12 -7.13 -3.35 7.57
N GLY A 13 -6.36 -3.76 8.56
CA GLY A 13 -6.30 -5.17 8.95
C GLY A 13 -5.08 -5.51 9.78
N TRP A 14 -4.76 -6.80 9.83
CA TRP A 14 -3.53 -7.27 10.45
C TRP A 14 -2.34 -7.12 9.51
N GLU A 15 -1.16 -6.89 10.08
CA GLU A 15 0.09 -6.97 9.36
C GLU A 15 0.37 -8.45 9.00
N VAL A 16 0.15 -8.79 7.73
CA VAL A 16 0.35 -10.13 7.17
C VAL A 16 0.88 -10.04 5.74
N GLY A 17 1.98 -10.74 5.45
CA GLY A 17 2.63 -10.71 4.13
C GLY A 17 3.02 -9.28 3.75
N ASP A 18 2.62 -8.85 2.55
CA ASP A 18 2.94 -7.51 2.01
C ASP A 18 2.00 -6.39 2.49
N LEU A 19 1.01 -6.71 3.34
CA LEU A 19 0.15 -5.71 3.97
C LEU A 19 0.89 -5.09 5.15
N THR A 20 1.58 -3.98 4.90
CA THR A 20 2.35 -3.23 5.90
C THR A 20 1.74 -1.85 6.18
N SER A 21 2.26 -1.15 7.18
CA SER A 21 1.88 0.23 7.53
C SER A 21 2.21 1.24 6.42
N GLU A 22 3.00 0.85 5.43
CA GLU A 22 3.25 1.64 4.24
C GLU A 22 1.96 1.82 3.41
N PHE A 23 1.09 0.82 3.36
CA PHE A 23 -0.04 0.76 2.42
C PHE A 23 -1.42 0.65 3.08
N GLY A 24 -1.50 0.78 4.39
CA GLY A 24 -2.79 0.76 5.08
C GLY A 24 -2.67 1.07 6.56
N PHE A 25 -3.82 1.02 7.23
CA PHE A 25 -3.90 1.04 8.67
C PHE A 25 -3.80 -0.38 9.21
N VAL A 26 -2.61 -0.79 9.65
CA VAL A 26 -2.37 -2.17 10.08
C VAL A 26 -2.11 -2.28 11.57
N VAL A 27 -2.54 -3.39 12.16
CA VAL A 27 -2.27 -3.77 13.55
C VAL A 27 -1.42 -5.04 13.61
N PRO A 28 -0.66 -5.28 14.68
CA PRO A 28 0.09 -6.52 14.84
C PRO A 28 -0.79 -7.77 14.71
N LYS A 29 -0.28 -8.84 14.09
CA LYS A 29 -1.04 -10.10 13.82
C LYS A 29 -1.69 -10.75 15.05
N ASN A 30 -1.15 -10.52 16.25
CA ASN A 30 -1.68 -11.02 17.52
C ASN A 30 -2.78 -10.12 18.13
N THR A 31 -3.12 -9.01 17.48
CA THR A 31 -4.18 -8.10 17.91
C THR A 31 -5.54 -8.78 17.79
N SER A 32 -6.37 -8.70 18.83
CA SER A 32 -7.72 -9.28 18.78
C SER A 32 -8.61 -8.51 17.80
N THR A 33 -9.61 -9.18 17.21
CA THR A 33 -10.61 -8.53 16.35
C THR A 33 -11.29 -7.36 17.04
N ARG A 34 -11.57 -7.48 18.34
CA ARG A 34 -12.16 -6.39 19.13
C ARG A 34 -11.26 -5.15 19.14
N MET A 35 -9.97 -5.33 19.44
CA MET A 35 -9.01 -4.23 19.47
C MET A 35 -8.83 -3.61 18.08
N LEU A 36 -8.84 -4.42 17.01
CA LEU A 36 -8.82 -3.91 15.64
C LEU A 36 -10.02 -3.00 15.36
N VAL A 37 -11.23 -3.45 15.70
CA VAL A 37 -12.46 -2.66 15.50
C VAL A 37 -12.42 -1.37 16.32
N GLU A 38 -11.98 -1.43 17.57
CA GLU A 38 -11.83 -0.25 18.44
C GLU A 38 -10.86 0.76 17.82
N GLN A 39 -9.72 0.32 17.29
CA GLN A 39 -8.75 1.20 16.64
C GLN A 39 -9.27 1.81 15.32
N VAL A 40 -9.98 1.02 14.51
CA VAL A 40 -10.61 1.54 13.28
C VAL A 40 -11.68 2.58 13.63
N ALA A 41 -12.48 2.34 14.67
CA ALA A 41 -13.48 3.30 15.14
C ALA A 41 -12.84 4.60 15.66
N LEU A 42 -11.73 4.51 16.40
CA LEU A 42 -10.97 5.68 16.84
C LEU A 42 -10.44 6.49 15.66
N LEU A 43 -9.90 5.82 14.63
CA LEU A 43 -9.42 6.49 13.42
C LEU A 43 -10.57 7.15 12.66
N TRP A 44 -11.71 6.50 12.52
CA TRP A 44 -12.87 7.05 11.82
C TRP A 44 -13.41 8.31 12.51
N ASN A 45 -13.41 8.33 13.84
CA ASN A 45 -13.84 9.50 14.61
C ASN A 45 -12.90 10.71 14.50
N ASP A 46 -11.70 10.51 13.98
CA ASP A 46 -10.72 11.56 13.69
C ASP A 46 -10.65 11.78 12.17
N SER A 47 -11.58 12.58 11.64
CA SER A 47 -11.74 12.75 10.19
C SER A 47 -10.50 13.32 9.52
N GLU A 48 -9.81 14.27 10.17
CA GLU A 48 -8.59 14.88 9.65
C GLU A 48 -7.49 13.84 9.49
N LYS A 49 -7.26 13.03 10.54
CA LYS A 49 -6.27 11.96 10.51
C LYS A 49 -6.64 10.86 9.51
N PHE A 50 -7.91 10.51 9.39
CA PHE A 50 -8.38 9.53 8.42
C PHE A 50 -8.13 10.00 6.98
N GLU A 51 -8.47 11.26 6.68
CA GLU A 51 -8.23 11.87 5.36
C GLU A 51 -6.74 11.97 5.05
N GLU A 52 -5.93 12.45 6.00
CA GLU A 52 -4.48 12.55 5.84
C GLU A 52 -3.86 11.18 5.51
N LEU A 53 -4.22 10.15 6.27
CA LEU A 53 -3.70 8.80 6.07
C LEU A 53 -4.13 8.25 4.70
N THR A 54 -5.40 8.42 4.34
CA THR A 54 -5.95 7.98 3.06
C THR A 54 -5.25 8.66 1.88
N GLU A 55 -5.07 9.98 1.94
CA GLU A 55 -4.46 10.76 0.87
C GLU A 55 -2.98 10.42 0.72
N SER A 56 -2.26 10.27 1.83
CA SER A 56 -0.86 9.85 1.84
C SER A 56 -0.67 8.50 1.13
N LYS A 57 -1.53 7.51 1.43
CA LYS A 57 -1.45 6.17 0.83
C LYS A 57 -1.91 6.17 -0.64
N PHE A 58 -2.95 6.92 -0.98
CA PHE A 58 -3.40 7.13 -2.35
C PHE A 58 -2.27 7.71 -3.22
N ASN A 59 -1.59 8.75 -2.72
CA ASN A 59 -0.50 9.42 -3.45
C ASN A 59 0.69 8.48 -3.68
N LEU A 60 1.03 7.65 -2.70
CA LEU A 60 2.09 6.65 -2.83
C LEU A 60 1.81 5.66 -3.98
N VAL A 61 0.60 5.10 -4.03
CA VAL A 61 0.22 4.14 -5.08
C VAL A 61 0.12 4.84 -6.43
N SER A 62 -0.54 6.00 -6.48
CA SER A 62 -0.79 6.73 -7.73
C SER A 62 0.49 7.28 -8.38
N SER A 63 1.53 7.54 -7.60
CA SER A 63 2.81 8.04 -8.12
C SER A 63 3.82 6.94 -8.45
N LYS A 64 3.90 5.89 -7.62
CA LYS A 64 4.96 4.87 -7.74
C LYS A 64 4.50 3.55 -8.35
N HIS A 65 3.25 3.16 -8.14
CA HIS A 65 2.72 1.85 -8.51
C HIS A 65 1.85 1.93 -9.77
N THR A 66 2.31 2.70 -10.76
CA THR A 66 1.63 2.84 -12.04
C THR A 66 2.15 1.80 -13.04
N TRP A 67 1.32 1.44 -14.02
CA TRP A 67 1.76 0.60 -15.14
C TRP A 67 3.02 1.13 -15.81
N LYS A 68 3.10 2.45 -16.02
CA LYS A 68 4.26 3.09 -16.63
C LYS A 68 5.54 2.82 -15.83
N SER A 69 5.50 3.02 -14.52
CA SER A 69 6.64 2.79 -13.63
C SER A 69 7.02 1.30 -13.60
N ILE A 70 6.04 0.41 -13.49
CA ILE A 70 6.27 -1.03 -13.42
C ILE A 70 6.89 -1.55 -14.73
N PHE A 71 6.31 -1.21 -15.88
CA PHE A 71 6.83 -1.66 -17.17
C PHE A 71 8.19 -1.06 -17.50
N TYR A 72 8.47 0.15 -17.03
CA TYR A 72 9.80 0.76 -17.17
C TYR A 72 10.87 -0.06 -16.44
N GLU A 73 10.62 -0.49 -15.20
CA GLU A 73 11.56 -1.34 -14.46
C GLU A 73 11.74 -2.71 -15.11
N TYR A 74 10.66 -3.32 -15.63
CA TYR A 74 10.77 -4.56 -16.41
C TYR A 74 11.62 -4.39 -17.67
N ASP A 75 11.37 -3.35 -18.46
CA ASP A 75 12.15 -3.06 -19.68
C ASP A 75 13.64 -2.88 -19.38
N LYS A 76 13.96 -2.21 -18.27
CA LYS A 76 15.34 -2.06 -17.79
C LYS A 76 15.99 -3.42 -17.47
N LEU A 77 15.30 -4.28 -16.71
CA LEU A 77 15.80 -5.61 -16.36
C LEU A 77 15.97 -6.50 -17.60
N PHE A 78 15.03 -6.46 -18.55
CA PHE A 78 15.16 -7.22 -19.80
C PHE A 78 16.35 -6.75 -20.63
N LYS A 79 16.62 -5.44 -20.69
CA LYS A 79 17.80 -4.91 -21.36
C LYS A 79 19.10 -5.36 -20.70
N GLU A 80 19.16 -5.37 -19.37
CA GLU A 80 20.32 -5.86 -18.61
C GLU A 80 20.59 -7.34 -18.92
N LEU A 81 19.56 -8.18 -18.88
CA LEU A 81 19.68 -9.62 -19.20
C LEU A 81 20.16 -9.88 -20.64
N LEU A 82 19.60 -9.16 -21.61
CA LEU A 82 20.00 -9.30 -23.02
C LEU A 82 21.44 -8.85 -23.28
N ILE A 83 21.95 -7.90 -22.48
CA ILE A 83 23.35 -7.46 -22.54
C ILE A 83 24.26 -8.53 -21.93
N GLU A 84 23.91 -9.11 -20.78
CA GLU A 84 24.67 -10.18 -20.14
C GLU A 84 24.76 -11.44 -21.02
N ASP A 85 23.68 -11.84 -21.68
CA ASP A 85 23.68 -13.00 -22.60
C ASP A 85 24.51 -12.77 -23.89
N SER A 86 24.89 -11.52 -24.18
CA SER A 86 25.65 -11.15 -25.39
C SER A 86 27.16 -11.01 -25.16
N LEU A 87 27.63 -11.20 -23.92
CA LEU A 87 29.03 -11.17 -23.49
C LEU A 87 29.55 -12.59 -23.23
#